data_AF-A0A073B025-F1
#
_entry.id   AF-A0A073B025-F1
#
_cell.length_a   1.000
_cell.length_b   1.000
_cell.length_c   1.000
_cell.angle_alpha   90.00
_cell.angle_beta   90.00
_cell.angle_gamma   90.00
#
_symmetry.space_group_name_H-M   'P 1'
#
loop_
_entity.id
_entity.type
_entity.pdbx_description
1 polymer ?
#
loop_
_entity_poly.entity_id
_entity_poly.type
_entity_poly.pdbx_seq_one_letter_code
_entity_poly.pdbx_strand_id
1 'polypeptide(L)'
;MAARSRDRHYGPAVPAGWELTGRGGPRPFVSWVSYRLPDETSYLWESRHQRKGFGPRRVAERQPKTKPPRSPWLRFWAPARLGWWVAVVFIVGSLLFIAGAAGSLVPHLFGGEHPMSVYAETCYFIGASLYAVSICGQLLESLNADDRIGPDRRSQAPEKFRWFAFEPHRLEFMTPFVLLIGSLVFNFETVFALGSTVEVLPELWLWESSMLGSVLFLVSACMQLAEAGHGYVRFRPRDLSWWVAVCFVLGSIGFIIGTLPGLEPPGFPTAEQGPGALTVKLGFLGGGIAFLVGSYLMLPELFTQTRAEEYPETAKPRPSGERER
;
A
#
# COMPACT_ATOMS: atom_id res chain seq x y z
N MET A 1 -36.12 -10.57 26.82
CA MET A 1 -35.85 -9.86 25.55
C MET A 1 -34.35 -9.94 25.29
N ALA A 2 -33.91 -11.03 24.64
CA ALA A 2 -32.50 -11.37 24.53
C ALA A 2 -31.80 -10.46 23.51
N ALA A 3 -30.79 -9.74 23.98
CA ALA A 3 -29.89 -8.97 23.13
C ALA A 3 -29.20 -9.94 22.15
N ARG A 4 -29.60 -9.90 20.87
CA ARG A 4 -28.80 -10.49 19.80
C ARG A 4 -27.45 -9.78 19.82
N SER A 5 -26.41 -10.45 20.29
CA SER A 5 -25.04 -10.05 19.98
C SER A 5 -24.95 -10.01 18.46
N ARG A 6 -24.84 -8.82 17.88
CA ARG A 6 -24.40 -8.67 16.51
C ARG A 6 -22.95 -9.12 16.49
N ASP A 7 -22.71 -10.42 16.36
CA ASP A 7 -21.44 -10.92 15.85
C ASP A 7 -21.25 -10.23 14.50
N ARG A 8 -20.45 -9.16 14.50
CA ARG A 8 -20.16 -8.40 13.28
C ARG A 8 -19.48 -9.39 12.34
N HIS A 9 -20.15 -9.70 11.25
CA HIS A 9 -19.64 -10.60 10.23
C HIS A 9 -18.39 -9.95 9.63
N TYR A 10 -17.21 -10.47 9.98
CA TYR A 10 -15.93 -10.09 9.36
C TYR A 10 -15.61 -11.14 8.30
N GLY A 11 -15.61 -10.72 7.04
CA GLY A 11 -15.46 -11.59 5.89
C GLY A 11 -16.60 -11.44 4.90
N PRO A 12 -16.52 -12.13 3.75
CA PRO A 12 -17.48 -12.01 2.68
C PRO A 12 -18.84 -12.57 3.08
N ALA A 13 -19.91 -12.05 2.46
CA ALA A 13 -21.22 -12.66 2.58
C ALA A 13 -21.21 -13.99 1.79
N VAL A 14 -21.17 -15.11 2.54
CA VAL A 14 -21.10 -16.47 1.98
C VAL A 14 -22.50 -17.10 1.83
N PRO A 15 -22.71 -17.99 0.83
CA PRO A 15 -23.94 -18.78 0.72
C PRO A 15 -24.20 -19.68 1.94
N ALA A 16 -25.46 -20.07 2.12
CA ALA A 16 -25.84 -21.04 3.15
C ALA A 16 -25.12 -22.39 2.96
N GLY A 17 -24.67 -23.01 4.06
CA GLY A 17 -23.97 -24.29 4.06
C GLY A 17 -22.44 -24.20 4.02
N TRP A 18 -21.86 -22.99 3.97
CA TRP A 18 -20.42 -22.80 4.11
C TRP A 18 -20.05 -22.73 5.59
N GLU A 19 -19.18 -23.62 6.04
CA GLU A 19 -18.71 -23.70 7.42
C GLU A 19 -17.44 -22.87 7.60
N LEU A 20 -17.41 -21.96 8.56
CA LEU A 20 -16.22 -21.17 8.87
C LEU A 20 -15.15 -22.08 9.52
N THR A 21 -14.00 -22.24 8.87
CA THR A 21 -12.89 -23.08 9.37
C THR A 21 -11.77 -22.29 10.02
N GLY A 22 -11.63 -21.00 9.71
CA GLY A 22 -10.55 -20.18 10.24
C GLY A 22 -10.67 -18.71 9.86
N ARG A 23 -10.06 -17.85 10.67
CA ARG A 23 -9.92 -16.41 10.39
C ARG A 23 -8.68 -15.86 11.06
N GLY A 24 -8.05 -14.85 10.46
CA GLY A 24 -6.88 -14.22 11.06
C GLY A 24 -6.44 -12.96 10.34
N GLY A 25 -5.36 -12.37 10.83
CA GLY A 25 -4.80 -11.12 10.36
C GLY A 25 -4.09 -10.35 11.46
N PRO A 26 -3.49 -9.19 11.14
CA PRO A 26 -2.90 -8.31 12.15
C PRO A 26 -4.00 -7.74 13.04
N ARG A 27 -4.00 -8.10 14.33
CA ARG A 27 -5.02 -7.63 15.27
C ARG A 27 -5.03 -6.10 15.36
N PRO A 28 -6.20 -5.45 15.45
CA PRO A 28 -7.55 -6.01 15.60
C PRO A 28 -8.22 -6.44 14.27
N PHE A 29 -7.52 -6.39 13.15
CA PHE A 29 -8.07 -6.62 11.83
C PHE A 29 -8.08 -8.09 11.41
N VAL A 30 -9.05 -8.44 10.55
CA VAL A 30 -9.13 -9.71 9.84
C VAL A 30 -8.69 -9.46 8.39
N SER A 31 -7.62 -10.12 7.94
CA SER A 31 -7.12 -10.01 6.56
C SER A 31 -7.34 -11.28 5.75
N TRP A 32 -7.70 -12.39 6.38
CA TRP A 32 -8.08 -13.64 5.72
C TRP A 32 -9.15 -14.42 6.50
N VAL A 33 -9.97 -15.16 5.76
CA VAL A 33 -11.01 -16.04 6.29
C VAL A 33 -11.08 -17.31 5.44
N SER A 34 -11.11 -18.48 6.08
CA SER A 34 -11.26 -19.77 5.41
C SER A 34 -12.60 -20.40 5.71
N TYR A 35 -13.22 -20.97 4.68
CA TYR A 35 -14.50 -21.66 4.74
C TYR A 35 -14.36 -23.07 4.16
N ARG A 36 -15.17 -24.01 4.64
CA ARG A 36 -15.40 -25.33 4.05
C ARG A 36 -16.76 -25.32 3.36
N LEU A 37 -16.80 -25.78 2.12
CA LEU A 37 -18.00 -25.83 1.31
C LEU A 37 -18.75 -27.15 1.52
N PRO A 38 -20.05 -27.23 1.13
CA PRO A 38 -20.81 -28.48 1.17
C PRO A 38 -20.21 -29.64 0.34
N ASP A 39 -19.33 -29.34 -0.62
CA ASP A 39 -18.59 -30.30 -1.44
C ASP A 39 -17.24 -30.71 -0.83
N GLU A 40 -17.03 -30.41 0.47
CA GLU A 40 -15.79 -30.63 1.24
C GLU A 40 -14.57 -29.83 0.73
N THR A 41 -14.75 -28.95 -0.25
CA THR A 41 -13.66 -28.09 -0.72
C THR A 41 -13.44 -26.91 0.22
N SER A 42 -12.18 -26.50 0.34
CA SER A 42 -11.81 -25.34 1.15
C SER A 42 -11.74 -24.08 0.29
N TYR A 43 -12.23 -22.97 0.85
CA TYR A 43 -12.27 -21.66 0.25
C TYR A 43 -11.50 -20.67 1.13
N LEU A 44 -10.64 -19.86 0.54
CA LEU A 44 -9.86 -18.82 1.21
C LEU A 44 -10.23 -17.45 0.63
N TRP A 45 -10.71 -16.57 1.50
CA TRP A 45 -10.89 -15.15 1.22
C TRP A 45 -9.73 -14.37 1.83
N GLU A 46 -9.19 -13.44 1.06
CA GLU A 46 -8.12 -12.52 1.46
C GLU A 46 -8.55 -11.10 1.08
N SER A 47 -8.48 -10.17 2.04
CA SER A 47 -8.98 -8.79 1.85
C SER A 47 -8.29 -8.08 0.67
N ARG A 48 -6.96 -8.18 0.55
CA ARG A 48 -6.22 -7.59 -0.59
C ARG A 48 -6.60 -8.20 -1.93
N HIS A 49 -6.81 -9.51 -1.97
CA HIS A 49 -7.15 -10.25 -3.18
C HIS A 49 -8.54 -9.85 -3.69
N GLN A 50 -9.50 -9.73 -2.77
CA GLN A 50 -10.85 -9.26 -3.06
C GLN A 50 -10.84 -7.79 -3.54
N ARG A 51 -10.11 -6.91 -2.85
CA ARG A 51 -9.99 -5.48 -3.20
C ARG A 51 -9.43 -5.28 -4.61
N LYS A 52 -8.48 -6.11 -5.04
CA LYS A 52 -7.91 -6.04 -6.39
C LYS A 52 -8.80 -6.65 -7.47
N GLY A 53 -9.99 -7.16 -7.13
CA GLY A 53 -11.00 -7.62 -8.09
C GLY A 53 -10.73 -9.01 -8.66
N PHE A 54 -9.87 -9.81 -8.01
CA PHE A 54 -9.53 -11.16 -8.46
C PHE A 54 -10.50 -12.24 -7.95
N GLY A 55 -11.43 -11.86 -7.05
CA GLY A 55 -12.34 -12.81 -6.42
C GLY A 55 -11.63 -13.78 -5.48
N PRO A 56 -12.34 -14.81 -4.99
CA PRO A 56 -11.80 -15.70 -3.97
C PRO A 56 -11.16 -16.99 -4.47
N ARG A 57 -10.37 -17.64 -3.59
CA ARG A 57 -9.52 -18.77 -3.95
C ARG A 57 -10.04 -20.12 -3.44
N ARG A 58 -10.09 -21.15 -4.31
CA ARG A 58 -10.25 -22.55 -3.91
C ARG A 58 -8.90 -23.13 -3.49
N VAL A 59 -8.83 -23.72 -2.30
CA VAL A 59 -7.62 -24.34 -1.73
C VAL A 59 -7.46 -25.80 -2.21
N ALA A 60 -8.54 -26.46 -2.64
CA ALA A 60 -8.53 -27.89 -2.97
C ALA A 60 -8.46 -28.24 -4.47
N GLU A 61 -8.64 -27.29 -5.38
CA GLU A 61 -8.59 -27.60 -6.81
C GLU A 61 -7.16 -27.41 -7.30
N ARG A 62 -6.45 -28.54 -7.42
CA ARG A 62 -5.18 -28.67 -8.12
C ARG A 62 -5.37 -28.06 -9.51
N GLN A 63 -5.07 -26.78 -9.65
CA GLN A 63 -5.25 -26.09 -10.92
C GLN A 63 -4.45 -26.88 -11.95
N PRO A 64 -5.03 -27.17 -13.14
CA PRO A 64 -4.25 -27.72 -14.22
C PRO A 64 -3.01 -26.82 -14.38
N LYS A 65 -1.84 -27.45 -14.56
CA LYS A 65 -0.57 -26.77 -14.87
C LYS A 65 -0.76 -25.96 -16.17
N THR A 66 -1.44 -24.83 -16.09
CA THR A 66 -1.51 -23.88 -17.17
C THR A 66 -0.11 -23.31 -17.28
N LYS A 67 0.46 -23.35 -18.49
CA LYS A 67 1.77 -22.76 -18.76
C LYS A 67 1.79 -21.37 -18.12
N PRO A 68 2.86 -21.00 -17.38
CA PRO A 68 2.94 -19.68 -16.78
C PRO A 68 2.64 -18.66 -17.89
N PRO A 69 1.67 -17.75 -17.72
CA PRO A 69 1.54 -16.65 -18.66
C PRO A 69 2.91 -15.97 -18.74
N ARG A 70 3.31 -15.56 -19.96
CA ARG A 70 4.56 -14.82 -20.22
C ARG A 70 4.76 -13.77 -19.11
N SER A 71 5.97 -13.77 -18.53
CA SER A 71 6.47 -12.90 -17.45
C SER A 71 5.43 -11.87 -16.96
N PRO A 72 4.83 -12.06 -15.77
CA PRO A 72 3.81 -11.14 -15.25
C PRO A 72 4.30 -9.68 -15.17
N TRP A 73 5.61 -9.51 -15.04
CA TRP A 73 6.36 -8.25 -15.08
C TRP A 73 6.23 -7.47 -16.40
N LEU A 74 5.81 -8.10 -17.49
CA LEU A 74 5.65 -7.50 -18.82
C LEU A 74 4.19 -7.13 -19.14
N ARG A 75 3.25 -7.39 -18.21
CA ARG A 75 1.86 -6.96 -18.35
C ARG A 75 1.62 -5.69 -17.56
N PHE A 76 1.39 -4.60 -18.28
CA PHE A 76 1.25 -3.26 -17.70
C PHE A 76 0.01 -2.51 -18.19
N TRP A 77 -0.81 -3.09 -19.07
CA TRP A 77 -1.93 -2.39 -19.71
C TRP A 77 -3.28 -2.88 -19.20
N ALA A 78 -3.95 -2.08 -18.34
CA ALA A 78 -5.31 -2.35 -17.85
C ALA A 78 -6.11 -1.07 -17.57
N PRO A 79 -6.30 -0.16 -18.55
CA PRO A 79 -6.93 1.15 -18.33
C PRO A 79 -8.40 1.07 -17.88
N ALA A 80 -9.05 -0.08 -18.04
CA ALA A 80 -10.41 -0.34 -17.54
C ALA A 80 -10.47 -0.55 -16.01
N ARG A 81 -9.32 -0.68 -15.32
CA ARG A 81 -9.25 -0.89 -13.87
C ARG A 81 -8.77 0.38 -13.18
N LEU A 82 -9.48 0.80 -12.13
CA LEU A 82 -9.07 1.94 -11.32
C LEU A 82 -7.63 1.79 -10.78
N GLY A 83 -7.26 0.58 -10.35
CA GLY A 83 -5.91 0.29 -9.86
C GLY A 83 -4.78 0.57 -10.88
N TRP A 84 -5.07 0.56 -12.18
CA TRP A 84 -4.10 0.95 -13.21
C TRP A 84 -3.82 2.45 -13.19
N TRP A 85 -4.88 3.27 -13.14
CA TRP A 85 -4.74 4.73 -13.05
C TRP A 85 -4.07 5.16 -11.76
N VAL A 86 -4.42 4.51 -10.63
CA VAL A 86 -3.74 4.74 -9.34
C VAL A 86 -2.23 4.51 -9.46
N ALA A 87 -1.82 3.39 -10.06
CA ALA A 87 -0.40 3.08 -10.25
C ALA A 87 0.30 4.08 -11.18
N VAL A 88 -0.31 4.42 -12.32
CA VAL A 88 0.26 5.39 -13.28
C VAL A 88 0.43 6.77 -12.65
N VAL A 89 -0.59 7.29 -11.97
CA VAL A 89 -0.53 8.60 -11.33
C VAL A 89 0.51 8.63 -10.21
N PHE A 90 0.66 7.54 -9.44
CA PHE A 90 1.76 7.42 -8.49
C PHE A 90 3.13 7.42 -9.17
N ILE A 91 3.32 6.68 -10.27
CA ILE A 91 4.58 6.67 -11.03
C ILE A 91 4.97 8.08 -11.48
N VAL A 92 4.02 8.82 -12.05
CA VAL A 92 4.26 10.21 -12.48
C VAL A 92 4.62 11.10 -11.29
N GLY A 93 3.90 10.97 -10.17
CA GLY A 93 4.23 11.67 -8.93
C GLY A 93 5.63 11.35 -8.40
N SER A 94 6.04 10.07 -8.41
CA SER A 94 7.37 9.66 -7.94
C SER A 94 8.48 10.20 -8.85
N LEU A 95 8.24 10.22 -10.17
CA LEU A 95 9.18 10.80 -11.13
C LEU A 95 9.39 12.30 -10.89
N LEU A 96 8.34 13.04 -10.51
CA LEU A 96 8.47 14.44 -10.13
C LEU A 96 9.26 14.61 -8.84
N PHE A 97 9.03 13.79 -7.80
CA PHE A 97 9.86 13.81 -6.60
C PHE A 97 11.34 13.54 -6.91
N ILE A 98 11.63 12.57 -7.77
CA ILE A 98 13.00 12.29 -8.22
C ILE A 98 13.56 13.49 -9.01
N ALA A 99 12.77 14.09 -9.88
CA ALA A 99 13.19 15.23 -10.70
C ALA A 99 13.57 16.45 -9.84
N GLY A 100 12.78 16.77 -8.81
CA GLY A 100 13.10 17.84 -7.85
C GLY A 100 14.35 17.52 -7.03
N ALA A 101 14.44 16.29 -6.49
CA ALA A 101 15.58 15.87 -5.69
C ALA A 101 16.88 15.81 -6.50
N ALA A 102 16.82 15.30 -7.72
CA ALA A 102 17.97 15.28 -8.63
C ALA A 102 18.37 16.69 -9.07
N GLY A 103 17.40 17.57 -9.34
CA GLY A 103 17.65 18.98 -9.66
C GLY A 103 18.44 19.68 -8.56
N SER A 104 18.11 19.41 -7.30
CA SER A 104 18.81 19.96 -6.13
C SER A 104 20.28 19.55 -6.00
N LEU A 105 20.72 18.50 -6.69
CA LEU A 105 22.12 18.08 -6.74
C LEU A 105 22.94 18.86 -7.79
N VAL A 106 22.28 19.55 -8.72
CA VAL A 106 22.93 20.25 -9.83
C VAL A 106 22.41 21.69 -10.04
N PRO A 107 22.46 22.58 -9.02
CA PRO A 107 21.93 23.96 -9.13
C PRO A 107 22.54 24.77 -10.28
N HIS A 108 23.80 24.47 -10.65
CA HIS A 108 24.50 25.11 -11.76
C HIS A 108 23.80 24.94 -13.11
N LEU A 109 23.01 23.87 -13.31
CA LEU A 109 22.25 23.66 -14.55
C LEU A 109 21.01 24.56 -14.66
N PHE A 110 20.57 25.17 -13.55
CA PHE A 110 19.39 26.04 -13.48
C PHE A 110 19.76 27.52 -13.40
N GLY A 111 21.06 27.85 -13.42
CA GLY A 111 21.53 29.24 -13.30
C GLY A 111 21.63 29.77 -11.86
N GLY A 112 21.53 28.89 -10.85
CA GLY A 112 21.70 29.25 -9.44
C GLY A 112 20.79 28.45 -8.50
N GLU A 113 20.93 28.69 -7.19
CA GLU A 113 20.14 28.03 -6.16
C GLU A 113 18.66 28.41 -6.24
N HIS A 114 18.32 29.70 -6.34
CA HIS A 114 16.93 30.15 -6.37
C HIS A 114 16.08 29.56 -7.52
N PRO A 115 16.49 29.63 -8.81
CA PRO A 115 15.71 29.04 -9.89
C PRO A 115 15.64 27.50 -9.80
N MET A 116 16.68 26.85 -9.26
CA MET A 116 16.64 25.42 -8.96
C MET A 116 15.58 25.11 -7.89
N SER A 117 15.54 25.88 -6.79
CA SER A 117 14.59 25.66 -5.71
C SER A 117 13.16 25.81 -6.20
N VAL A 118 12.86 26.86 -6.99
CA VAL A 118 11.53 27.03 -7.60
C VAL A 118 11.14 25.80 -8.42
N TYR A 119 12.06 25.27 -9.23
CA TYR A 119 11.82 24.05 -10.01
C TYR A 119 11.58 22.83 -9.09
N ALA A 120 12.44 22.61 -8.10
CA ALA A 120 12.35 21.46 -7.20
C ALA A 120 11.04 21.48 -6.39
N GLU A 121 10.71 22.61 -5.78
CA GLU A 121 9.48 22.78 -5.01
C GLU A 121 8.22 22.64 -5.88
N THR A 122 8.28 23.11 -7.13
CA THR A 122 7.18 22.89 -8.10
C THR A 122 7.00 21.40 -8.39
N CYS A 123 8.10 20.67 -8.61
CA CYS A 123 8.04 19.22 -8.79
C CYS A 123 7.47 18.51 -7.57
N TYR A 124 7.89 18.90 -6.36
CA TYR A 124 7.39 18.32 -5.12
C TYR A 124 5.89 18.59 -4.92
N PHE A 125 5.44 19.83 -5.11
CA PHE A 125 4.03 20.20 -5.00
C PHE A 125 3.13 19.42 -5.98
N ILE A 126 3.52 19.37 -7.27
CA ILE A 126 2.74 18.62 -8.27
C ILE A 126 2.78 17.12 -7.96
N GLY A 127 3.95 16.59 -7.58
CA GLY A 127 4.09 15.19 -7.20
C GLY A 127 3.22 14.80 -5.99
N ALA A 128 3.21 15.63 -4.95
CA ALA A 128 2.40 15.45 -3.75
C ALA A 128 0.90 15.49 -4.06
N SER A 129 0.49 16.39 -4.95
CA SER A 129 -0.91 16.50 -5.40
C SER A 129 -1.36 15.24 -6.14
N LEU A 130 -0.53 14.72 -7.05
CA LEU A 130 -0.82 13.47 -7.77
C LEU A 130 -0.89 12.28 -6.81
N TYR A 131 -0.01 12.21 -5.81
CA TYR A 131 -0.08 11.20 -4.75
C TYR A 131 -1.42 11.25 -4.02
N ALA A 132 -1.88 12.42 -3.60
CA ALA A 132 -3.16 12.58 -2.94
C ALA A 132 -4.32 12.06 -3.81
N VAL A 133 -4.31 12.38 -5.11
CA VAL A 133 -5.31 11.87 -6.07
C VAL A 133 -5.28 10.34 -6.17
N SER A 134 -4.10 9.73 -6.30
CA SER A 134 -3.94 8.27 -6.30
C SER A 134 -4.44 7.61 -5.01
N ILE A 135 -4.20 8.23 -3.86
CA ILE A 135 -4.64 7.71 -2.56
C ILE A 135 -6.16 7.79 -2.43
N CYS A 136 -6.80 8.87 -2.90
CA CYS A 136 -8.25 8.93 -3.04
C CYS A 136 -8.78 7.78 -3.93
N GLY A 137 -8.07 7.46 -5.01
CA GLY A 137 -8.37 6.28 -5.84
C GLY A 137 -8.26 4.95 -5.08
N GLN A 138 -7.25 4.78 -4.22
CA GLN A 138 -7.13 3.58 -3.36
C GLN A 138 -8.24 3.50 -2.30
N LEU A 139 -8.68 4.63 -1.75
CA LEU A 139 -9.86 4.68 -0.87
C LEU A 139 -11.13 4.30 -1.61
N LEU A 140 -11.32 4.78 -2.85
CA LEU A 140 -12.45 4.36 -3.67
C LEU A 140 -12.38 2.87 -4.00
N GLU A 141 -11.19 2.32 -4.28
CA GLU A 141 -10.97 0.89 -4.49
C GLU A 141 -11.37 0.08 -3.24
N SER A 142 -11.04 0.55 -2.03
CA SER A 142 -11.40 -0.15 -0.79
C SER A 142 -12.88 -0.03 -0.43
N LEU A 143 -13.50 1.14 -0.64
CA LEU A 143 -14.93 1.36 -0.37
C LEU A 143 -15.84 0.57 -1.30
N ASN A 144 -15.38 0.32 -2.52
CA ASN A 144 -16.13 -0.34 -3.59
C ASN A 144 -15.67 -1.78 -3.86
N ALA A 145 -14.80 -2.33 -3.01
CA ALA A 145 -14.54 -3.77 -2.97
C ALA A 145 -15.81 -4.49 -2.52
N ASP A 146 -16.49 -5.19 -3.44
CA ASP A 146 -17.71 -5.94 -3.10
C ASP A 146 -17.33 -7.21 -2.35
N ASP A 147 -17.82 -7.36 -1.12
CA ASP A 147 -17.59 -8.53 -0.26
C ASP A 147 -18.53 -9.70 -0.58
N ARG A 148 -19.39 -9.58 -1.61
CA ARG A 148 -20.30 -10.66 -2.02
C ARG A 148 -19.64 -11.66 -2.94
N ILE A 149 -19.88 -12.93 -2.66
CA ILE A 149 -19.47 -14.04 -3.51
C ILE A 149 -20.68 -14.43 -4.36
N GLY A 150 -20.69 -14.01 -5.63
CA GLY A 150 -21.70 -14.45 -6.58
C GLY A 150 -21.64 -15.96 -6.86
N PRO A 151 -22.70 -16.57 -7.43
CA PRO A 151 -22.73 -17.99 -7.80
C PRO A 151 -21.57 -18.39 -8.75
N ASP A 152 -21.13 -17.46 -9.61
CA ASP A 152 -20.01 -17.63 -10.53
C ASP A 152 -18.62 -17.37 -9.90
N ARG A 153 -18.59 -17.03 -8.59
CA ARG A 153 -17.38 -16.86 -7.77
C ARG A 153 -16.35 -15.87 -8.32
N ARG A 154 -16.79 -14.87 -9.10
CA ARG A 154 -16.00 -13.69 -9.50
C ARG A 154 -16.37 -12.51 -8.60
N SER A 155 -15.43 -11.60 -8.33
CA SER A 155 -15.76 -10.30 -7.72
C SER A 155 -16.78 -9.61 -8.62
N GLN A 156 -17.94 -9.30 -8.08
CA GLN A 156 -18.98 -8.58 -8.81
C GLN A 156 -18.69 -7.08 -8.78
N ALA A 157 -19.17 -6.37 -9.80
CA ALA A 157 -19.20 -4.91 -9.74
C ALA A 157 -20.08 -4.49 -8.55
N PRO A 158 -19.71 -3.44 -7.81
CA PRO A 158 -20.49 -3.01 -6.65
C PRO A 158 -21.91 -2.65 -7.09
N GLU A 159 -22.92 -3.17 -6.39
CA GLU A 159 -24.33 -2.83 -6.70
C GLU A 159 -24.62 -1.33 -6.59
N LYS A 160 -23.91 -0.62 -5.73
CA LYS A 160 -23.99 0.83 -5.55
C LYS A 160 -22.59 1.39 -5.32
N PHE A 161 -22.23 2.39 -6.13
CA PHE A 161 -20.96 3.07 -5.98
C PHE A 161 -20.96 3.95 -4.72
N ARG A 162 -19.93 3.77 -3.88
CA ARG A 162 -19.77 4.46 -2.60
C ARG A 162 -18.64 5.47 -2.72
N TRP A 163 -18.99 6.75 -2.60
CA TRP A 163 -18.01 7.86 -2.59
C TRP A 163 -17.44 8.10 -1.19
N PHE A 164 -18.26 7.91 -0.15
CA PHE A 164 -17.89 8.21 1.24
C PHE A 164 -18.37 7.10 2.17
N ALA A 165 -17.47 6.61 3.01
CA ALA A 165 -17.81 5.86 4.21
C ALA A 165 -16.65 5.94 5.20
N PHE A 166 -16.93 5.57 6.44
CA PHE A 166 -15.92 5.44 7.48
C PHE A 166 -15.95 4.02 8.04
N GLU A 167 -14.97 3.20 7.66
CA GLU A 167 -14.90 1.78 8.01
C GLU A 167 -13.61 1.46 8.78
N PRO A 168 -13.41 2.01 9.99
CA PRO A 168 -12.15 1.94 10.72
C PRO A 168 -11.78 0.52 11.18
N HIS A 169 -12.69 -0.43 11.01
CA HIS A 169 -12.48 -1.84 11.36
C HIS A 169 -11.93 -2.66 10.19
N ARG A 170 -11.86 -2.09 8.99
CA ARG A 170 -11.33 -2.74 7.79
C ARG A 170 -9.91 -2.25 7.52
N LEU A 171 -8.96 -3.19 7.50
CA LEU A 171 -7.55 -2.88 7.23
C LEU A 171 -7.35 -2.23 5.86
N GLU A 172 -8.13 -2.68 4.87
CA GLU A 172 -8.13 -2.16 3.51
C GLU A 172 -8.64 -0.73 3.38
N PHE A 173 -9.50 -0.28 4.30
CA PHE A 173 -9.89 1.12 4.40
C PHE A 173 -8.84 1.91 5.17
N MET A 174 -8.37 1.37 6.30
CA MET A 174 -7.49 2.10 7.19
C MET A 174 -6.10 2.38 6.62
N THR A 175 -5.57 1.45 5.81
CA THR A 175 -4.28 1.62 5.14
C THR A 175 -4.27 2.89 4.26
N PRO A 176 -5.09 3.01 3.20
CA PRO A 176 -5.11 4.22 2.39
C PRO A 176 -5.69 5.45 3.12
N PHE A 177 -6.49 5.28 4.18
CA PHE A 177 -6.95 6.42 4.99
C PHE A 177 -5.81 7.08 5.77
N VAL A 178 -4.97 6.30 6.46
CA VAL A 178 -3.78 6.81 7.16
C VAL A 178 -2.81 7.43 6.16
N LEU A 179 -2.62 6.77 5.00
CA LEU A 179 -1.83 7.29 3.89
C LEU A 179 -2.33 8.65 3.40
N LEU A 180 -3.65 8.84 3.31
CA LEU A 180 -4.26 10.10 2.89
C LEU A 180 -3.98 11.21 3.89
N ILE A 181 -4.13 10.96 5.19
CA ILE A 181 -3.81 11.96 6.22
C ILE A 181 -2.34 12.39 6.09
N GLY A 182 -1.42 11.43 5.99
CA GLY A 182 0.00 11.73 5.76
C GLY A 182 0.23 12.54 4.49
N SER A 183 -0.49 12.24 3.42
CA SER A 183 -0.36 12.91 2.13
C SER A 183 -0.88 14.34 2.17
N LEU A 184 -1.95 14.61 2.92
CA LEU A 184 -2.46 15.96 3.12
C LEU A 184 -1.49 16.81 3.95
N VAL A 185 -0.87 16.24 4.98
CA VAL A 185 0.20 16.91 5.76
C VAL A 185 1.41 17.21 4.86
N PHE A 186 1.82 16.26 4.01
CA PHE A 186 2.90 16.47 3.06
C PHE A 186 2.54 17.49 1.95
N ASN A 187 1.27 17.57 1.53
CA ASN A 187 0.82 18.62 0.61
C ASN A 187 0.85 20.00 1.29
N PHE A 188 0.49 20.09 2.57
CA PHE A 188 0.63 21.34 3.32
C PHE A 188 2.09 21.82 3.30
N GLU A 189 3.03 20.92 3.56
CA GLU A 189 4.47 21.19 3.49
C GLU A 189 4.88 21.75 2.11
N THR A 190 4.64 21.00 1.04
CA THR A 190 5.06 21.41 -0.32
C THR A 190 4.40 22.71 -0.81
N VAL A 191 3.18 23.04 -0.36
CA VAL A 191 2.53 24.33 -0.64
C VAL A 191 3.27 25.47 0.03
N PHE A 192 3.61 25.32 1.32
CA PHE A 192 4.33 26.35 2.07
C PHE A 192 5.79 26.47 1.60
N ALA A 193 6.46 25.38 1.27
CA ALA A 193 7.83 25.38 0.74
C ALA A 193 7.93 26.08 -0.63
N LEU A 194 7.01 25.77 -1.56
CA LEU A 194 6.94 26.49 -2.83
C LEU A 194 6.57 27.96 -2.61
N GLY A 195 5.57 28.22 -1.75
CA GLY A 195 5.10 29.56 -1.45
C GLY A 195 6.16 30.46 -0.80
N SER A 196 7.00 29.92 0.08
CA SER A 196 8.12 30.65 0.68
C SER A 196 9.25 30.88 -0.31
N THR A 197 9.54 29.91 -1.18
CA THR A 197 10.55 30.03 -2.23
C THR A 197 10.23 31.15 -3.23
N VAL A 198 8.93 31.39 -3.49
CA VAL A 198 8.45 32.51 -4.33
C VAL A 198 7.98 33.73 -3.53
N GLU A 199 8.28 33.77 -2.23
CA GLU A 199 8.03 34.91 -1.32
C GLU A 199 6.55 35.31 -1.15
N VAL A 200 5.62 34.37 -1.34
CA VAL A 200 4.16 34.58 -1.18
C VAL A 200 3.64 34.05 0.16
N LEU A 201 4.28 33.02 0.73
CA LEU A 201 3.92 32.42 2.02
C LEU A 201 5.12 32.46 2.98
N PRO A 202 4.89 32.45 4.31
CA PRO A 202 5.98 32.33 5.28
C PRO A 202 6.55 30.90 5.30
N GLU A 203 7.79 30.75 5.74
CA GLU A 203 8.34 29.44 6.11
C GLU A 203 7.66 28.96 7.41
N LEU A 204 6.73 28.03 7.29
CA LEU A 204 5.94 27.54 8.41
C LEU A 204 5.92 26.02 8.43
N TRP A 205 6.50 25.44 9.49
CA TRP A 205 6.37 24.01 9.84
C TRP A 205 6.83 23.05 8.74
N LEU A 206 7.80 23.45 7.91
CA LEU A 206 8.23 22.65 6.75
C LEU A 206 8.77 21.28 7.18
N TRP A 207 9.74 21.26 8.09
CA TRP A 207 10.40 20.03 8.53
C TRP A 207 9.50 19.15 9.40
N GLU A 208 8.69 19.75 10.27
CA GLU A 208 7.77 19.04 11.17
C GLU A 208 6.65 18.35 10.40
N SER A 209 6.09 19.04 9.40
CA SER A 209 5.05 18.48 8.55
C SER A 209 5.62 17.41 7.61
N SER A 210 6.81 17.60 7.03
CA SER A 210 7.50 16.55 6.28
C SER A 210 7.73 15.29 7.13
N MET A 211 8.18 15.45 8.37
CA MET A 211 8.41 14.33 9.29
C MET A 211 7.11 13.61 9.63
N LEU A 212 6.08 14.36 10.04
CA LEU A 212 4.77 13.79 10.39
C LEU A 212 4.14 13.06 9.20
N GLY A 213 4.17 13.65 8.00
CA GLY A 213 3.70 13.02 6.78
C GLY A 213 4.43 11.71 6.48
N SER A 214 5.76 11.71 6.57
CA SER A 214 6.61 10.55 6.31
C SER A 214 6.42 9.42 7.34
N VAL A 215 6.20 9.75 8.61
CA VAL A 215 5.84 8.77 9.65
C VAL A 215 4.48 8.13 9.35
N LEU A 216 3.48 8.92 8.95
CA LEU A 216 2.17 8.38 8.57
C LEU A 216 2.24 7.51 7.31
N PHE A 217 3.09 7.86 6.34
CA PHE A 217 3.41 7.00 5.19
C PHE A 217 4.01 5.67 5.64
N LEU A 218 4.96 5.71 6.58
CA LEU A 218 5.58 4.51 7.13
C LEU A 218 4.57 3.63 7.88
N VAL A 219 3.69 4.22 8.69
CA VAL A 219 2.62 3.50 9.41
C VAL A 219 1.70 2.79 8.41
N SER A 220 1.23 3.50 7.37
CA SER A 220 0.43 2.91 6.30
C SER A 220 1.18 1.78 5.58
N ALA A 221 2.45 1.98 5.23
CA ALA A 221 3.25 0.97 4.54
C ALA A 221 3.46 -0.29 5.41
N CYS A 222 3.66 -0.13 6.72
CA CYS A 222 3.70 -1.23 7.68
C CYS A 222 2.37 -1.98 7.78
N MET A 223 1.23 -1.28 7.73
CA MET A 223 -0.09 -1.90 7.67
C MET A 223 -0.25 -2.72 6.39
N GLN A 224 0.23 -2.19 5.26
CA GLN A 224 0.22 -2.89 3.97
C GLN A 224 1.12 -4.14 3.98
N LEU A 225 2.27 -4.07 4.65
CA LEU A 225 3.16 -5.21 4.85
C LEU A 225 2.52 -6.29 5.73
N ALA A 226 1.82 -5.88 6.79
CA ALA A 226 1.09 -6.79 7.67
C ALA A 226 -0.11 -7.45 6.97
N GLU A 227 -0.77 -6.73 6.07
CA GLU A 227 -1.82 -7.27 5.20
C GLU A 227 -1.25 -8.35 4.26
N ALA A 228 -0.17 -8.04 3.52
CA ALA A 228 0.48 -8.98 2.59
C ALA A 228 1.08 -10.20 3.31
N GLY A 229 1.52 -10.03 4.57
CA GLY A 229 2.02 -11.12 5.40
C GLY A 229 0.95 -11.99 6.06
N HIS A 230 -0.35 -11.63 5.98
CA HIS A 230 -1.43 -12.23 6.79
C HIS A 230 -1.13 -12.28 8.30
N GLY A 231 -0.38 -11.28 8.81
CA GLY A 231 0.15 -11.23 10.16
C GLY A 231 1.33 -10.26 10.25
N TYR A 232 2.00 -10.16 11.41
CA TYR A 232 3.13 -9.26 11.59
C TYR A 232 4.38 -9.80 10.87
N VAL A 233 4.95 -8.96 9.98
CA VAL A 233 6.24 -9.12 9.26
C VAL A 233 6.58 -10.57 8.93
N ARG A 234 5.90 -11.15 7.93
CA ARG A 234 6.30 -12.42 7.32
C ARG A 234 7.06 -12.16 6.02
N PHE A 235 8.17 -12.88 5.84
CA PHE A 235 8.99 -12.77 4.65
C PHE A 235 8.33 -13.52 3.48
N ARG A 236 7.85 -12.79 2.47
CA ARG A 236 7.20 -13.34 1.26
C ARG A 236 7.78 -12.78 -0.04
N PRO A 237 9.03 -13.13 -0.38
CA PRO A 237 9.74 -12.57 -1.53
C PRO A 237 9.13 -12.97 -2.88
N ARG A 238 8.20 -13.94 -2.91
CA ARG A 238 7.51 -14.39 -4.12
C ARG A 238 6.20 -13.63 -4.39
N ASP A 239 5.75 -12.80 -3.46
CA ASP A 239 4.55 -11.99 -3.59
C ASP A 239 4.90 -10.55 -4.00
N LEU A 240 4.35 -10.08 -5.12
CA LEU A 240 4.53 -8.69 -5.55
C LEU A 240 3.93 -7.69 -4.56
N SER A 241 2.83 -8.07 -3.91
CA SER A 241 2.13 -7.27 -2.91
C SER A 241 3.04 -6.92 -1.73
N TRP A 242 3.92 -7.86 -1.37
CA TRP A 242 4.93 -7.70 -0.33
C TRP A 242 6.03 -6.73 -0.77
N TRP A 243 6.52 -6.86 -2.02
CA TRP A 243 7.52 -5.94 -2.56
C TRP A 243 7.02 -4.52 -2.72
N VAL A 244 5.76 -4.31 -3.14
CA VAL A 244 5.13 -2.97 -3.14
C VAL A 244 5.21 -2.35 -1.75
N ALA A 245 4.80 -3.09 -0.71
CA ALA A 245 4.83 -2.61 0.67
C ALA A 245 6.25 -2.31 1.17
N VAL A 246 7.22 -3.18 0.87
CA VAL A 246 8.63 -2.97 1.23
C VAL A 246 9.19 -1.72 0.56
N CYS A 247 8.93 -1.52 -0.72
CA CYS A 247 9.34 -0.32 -1.44
C CYS A 247 8.75 0.96 -0.82
N PHE A 248 7.48 0.93 -0.39
CA PHE A 248 6.85 2.06 0.29
C PHE A 248 7.42 2.30 1.70
N VAL A 249 7.79 1.24 2.43
CA VAL A 249 8.51 1.35 3.72
C VAL A 249 9.87 2.02 3.50
N LEU A 250 10.66 1.53 2.54
CA LEU A 250 11.97 2.11 2.21
C LEU A 250 11.84 3.57 1.74
N GLY A 251 10.82 3.86 0.93
CA GLY A 251 10.48 5.22 0.50
C GLY A 251 10.25 6.15 1.68
N SER A 252 9.39 5.73 2.61
CA SER A 252 9.05 6.50 3.81
C SER A 252 10.26 6.70 4.72
N ILE A 253 11.10 5.69 4.90
CA ILE A 253 12.36 5.80 5.67
C ILE A 253 13.30 6.81 5.01
N GLY A 254 13.43 6.81 3.68
CA GLY A 254 14.24 7.78 2.96
C GLY A 254 13.82 9.22 3.23
N PHE A 255 12.51 9.49 3.19
CA PHE A 255 11.96 10.82 3.51
C PHE A 255 12.15 11.21 4.98
N ILE A 256 11.99 10.27 5.91
CA ILE A 256 12.29 10.49 7.34
C ILE A 256 13.75 10.90 7.50
N ILE A 257 14.69 10.14 6.92
CA ILE A 257 16.13 10.43 6.98
C ILE A 257 16.44 11.80 6.35
N GLY A 258 15.85 12.10 5.19
CA GLY A 258 16.01 13.37 4.49
C GLY A 258 15.49 14.57 5.28
N THR A 259 14.54 14.36 6.19
CA THR A 259 13.96 15.41 7.03
C THR A 259 14.77 15.69 8.30
N LEU A 260 15.57 14.73 8.78
CA LEU A 260 16.32 14.86 10.04
C LEU A 260 17.22 16.11 10.11
N PRO A 261 18.00 16.49 9.07
CA PRO A 261 18.85 17.69 9.14
C PRO A 261 18.11 18.98 9.47
N GLY A 262 16.86 19.13 9.05
CA GLY A 262 16.09 20.35 9.26
C GLY A 262 15.29 20.38 10.57
N LEU A 263 15.18 19.25 11.27
CA LEU A 263 14.67 19.21 12.64
C LEU A 263 15.75 19.46 13.69
N GLU A 264 17.01 19.58 13.26
CA GLU A 264 18.18 19.84 14.10
C GLU A 264 18.27 18.97 15.39
N PRO A 265 18.09 17.63 15.30
CA PRO A 265 18.21 16.79 16.48
C PRO A 265 19.65 16.84 17.03
N PRO A 266 19.84 16.78 18.37
CA PRO A 266 21.16 16.89 18.97
C PRO A 266 22.17 15.90 18.39
N GLY A 267 23.32 16.40 17.93
CA GLY A 267 24.40 15.58 17.37
C GLY A 267 24.23 15.21 15.89
N PHE A 268 23.24 15.75 15.19
CA PHE A 268 23.03 15.56 13.75
C PHE A 268 23.42 16.81 12.95
N PRO A 269 24.04 16.69 11.76
CA PRO A 269 24.37 17.84 10.91
C PRO A 269 23.11 18.60 10.45
N THR A 270 23.14 19.92 10.52
CA THR A 270 22.01 20.78 10.11
C THR A 270 21.87 20.84 8.59
N ALA A 271 20.70 21.16 8.07
CA ALA A 271 20.44 21.26 6.63
C ALA A 271 21.37 22.26 5.91
N GLU A 272 21.85 23.29 6.60
CA GLU A 272 22.80 24.29 6.07
C GLU A 272 24.23 23.76 5.94
N GLN A 273 24.59 22.75 6.73
CA GLN A 273 25.91 22.14 6.71
C GLN A 273 26.01 21.15 5.54
N GLY A 274 27.15 21.12 4.85
CA GLY A 274 27.37 20.23 3.69
C GLY A 274 26.93 18.78 3.91
N PRO A 275 27.29 18.11 5.03
CA PRO A 275 26.83 16.74 5.32
C PRO A 275 25.31 16.62 5.54
N GLY A 276 24.69 17.61 6.19
CA GLY A 276 23.25 17.61 6.43
C GLY A 276 22.47 17.87 5.15
N ALA A 277 22.87 18.88 4.36
CA ALA A 277 22.33 19.14 3.03
C ALA A 277 22.42 17.90 2.12
N LEU A 278 23.54 17.18 2.14
CA LEU A 278 23.68 15.94 1.36
C LEU A 278 22.70 14.85 1.85
N THR A 279 22.49 14.75 3.16
CA THR A 279 21.52 13.82 3.75
C THR A 279 20.10 14.14 3.32
N VAL A 280 19.71 15.43 3.28
CA VAL A 280 18.41 15.87 2.75
C VAL A 280 18.23 15.37 1.31
N LYS A 281 19.19 15.71 0.44
CA LYS A 281 19.11 15.41 -1.00
C LYS A 281 19.08 13.91 -1.28
N LEU A 282 19.97 13.13 -0.64
CA LEU A 282 20.04 11.69 -0.84
C LEU A 282 18.86 10.95 -0.20
N GLY A 283 18.36 11.40 0.94
CA GLY A 283 17.20 10.83 1.62
C GLY A 283 15.95 10.93 0.76
N PHE A 284 15.63 12.14 0.27
CA PHE A 284 14.49 12.35 -0.62
C PHE A 284 14.65 11.67 -1.98
N LEU A 285 15.85 11.69 -2.57
CA LEU A 285 16.11 11.00 -3.84
C LEU A 285 15.95 9.48 -3.71
N GLY A 286 16.59 8.88 -2.69
CA GLY A 286 16.49 7.45 -2.43
C GLY A 286 15.07 7.03 -2.09
N GLY A 287 14.36 7.86 -1.30
CA GLY A 287 12.96 7.67 -0.99
C GLY A 287 12.07 7.72 -2.23
N GLY A 288 12.28 8.71 -3.11
CA GLY A 288 11.55 8.88 -4.36
C GLY A 288 11.75 7.70 -5.32
N ILE A 289 12.98 7.18 -5.42
CA ILE A 289 13.29 5.97 -6.21
C ILE A 289 12.57 4.75 -5.64
N ALA A 290 12.60 4.54 -4.32
CA ALA A 290 11.92 3.42 -3.69
C ALA A 290 10.40 3.49 -3.92
N PHE A 291 9.80 4.67 -3.78
CA PHE A 291 8.40 4.88 -4.12
C PHE A 291 8.10 4.64 -5.60
N LEU A 292 8.96 5.09 -6.52
CA LEU A 292 8.80 4.81 -7.96
C LEU A 292 8.77 3.32 -8.25
N VAL A 293 9.72 2.56 -7.67
CA VAL A 293 9.77 1.10 -7.83
C VAL A 293 8.49 0.47 -7.28
N GLY A 294 8.06 0.86 -6.08
CA GLY A 294 6.82 0.37 -5.48
C GLY A 294 5.59 0.65 -6.35
N SER A 295 5.46 1.87 -6.85
CA SER A 295 4.36 2.32 -7.71
C SER A 295 4.36 1.59 -9.07
N TYR A 296 5.55 1.34 -9.63
CA TYR A 296 5.68 0.50 -10.81
C TYR A 296 5.21 -0.93 -10.55
N LEU A 297 5.58 -1.53 -9.42
CA LEU A 297 5.20 -2.90 -9.05
C LEU A 297 3.69 -3.08 -8.86
N MET A 298 2.94 -2.00 -8.61
CA MET A 298 1.48 -2.04 -8.59
C MET A 298 0.88 -2.44 -9.96
N LEU A 299 1.56 -2.16 -11.08
CA LEU A 299 1.08 -2.54 -12.42
C LEU A 299 1.08 -4.07 -12.63
N PRO A 300 2.20 -4.80 -12.51
CA PRO A 300 2.20 -6.25 -12.62
C PRO A 300 1.42 -6.92 -11.48
N GLU A 301 1.28 -6.30 -10.29
CA GLU A 301 0.41 -6.81 -9.22
C GLU A 301 -1.02 -7.03 -9.72
N LEU A 302 -1.53 -6.15 -10.59
CA LEU A 302 -2.84 -6.30 -11.24
C LEU A 302 -2.98 -7.60 -12.06
N PHE A 303 -1.90 -8.30 -12.38
CA PHE A 303 -1.94 -9.50 -13.22
C PHE A 303 -1.39 -10.77 -12.55
N THR A 304 -0.76 -10.68 -11.37
CA THR A 304 0.16 -11.73 -10.87
C THR A 304 -0.35 -12.53 -9.67
N GLN A 305 -1.48 -12.20 -9.05
CA GLN A 305 -1.97 -12.91 -7.85
C GLN A 305 -2.51 -14.34 -8.10
N THR A 306 -2.08 -15.01 -9.19
CA THR A 306 -2.36 -16.40 -9.55
C THR A 306 -1.56 -17.44 -8.75
N ARG A 307 -0.66 -17.09 -7.83
CA ARG A 307 0.16 -18.11 -7.11
C ARG A 307 -0.21 -18.22 -5.63
N ALA A 308 -0.77 -19.36 -5.25
CA ALA A 308 -1.02 -19.70 -3.86
C ALA A 308 0.26 -20.35 -3.45
N GLU A 309 0.86 -19.80 -2.42
CA GLU A 309 1.87 -20.51 -1.67
C GLU A 309 1.26 -21.85 -1.23
N GLU A 310 1.94 -22.93 -1.58
CA GLU A 310 1.76 -24.24 -0.97
C GLU A 310 1.82 -24.03 0.55
N TYR A 311 0.70 -24.19 1.23
CA TYR A 311 0.71 -24.30 2.68
C TYR A 311 1.54 -25.55 3.03
N PRO A 312 2.55 -25.45 3.92
CA PRO A 312 3.17 -26.64 4.45
C PRO A 312 2.10 -27.46 5.17
N GLU A 313 1.98 -28.72 4.76
CA GLU A 313 1.11 -29.73 5.35
C GLU A 313 1.51 -29.94 6.82
N THR A 314 0.96 -29.15 7.75
CA THR A 314 1.17 -29.38 9.17
C THR A 314 0.16 -30.39 9.71
N ALA A 315 0.69 -31.60 9.89
CA ALA A 315 0.28 -32.67 10.80
C ALA A 315 -1.03 -33.42 10.47
N LYS A 316 -0.87 -34.56 9.79
CA LYS A 316 -1.78 -35.71 9.94
C LYS A 316 -1.98 -36.00 11.44
N PRO A 317 -3.21 -36.18 11.95
CA PRO A 317 -3.41 -36.72 13.28
C PRO A 317 -2.81 -38.13 13.32
N ARG A 318 -1.95 -38.41 14.30
CA ARG A 318 -1.52 -39.79 14.61
C ARG A 318 -2.79 -40.62 14.85
N PRO A 319 -2.96 -41.77 14.18
CA PRO A 319 -4.04 -42.68 14.54
C PRO A 319 -3.83 -43.14 15.98
N SER A 320 -4.84 -42.90 16.80
CA SER A 320 -4.97 -43.46 18.13
C SER A 320 -5.19 -44.96 18.03
N GLY A 321 -4.30 -45.74 18.65
CA GLY A 321 -4.59 -47.10 19.07
C GLY A 321 -3.91 -48.19 18.26
N GLU A 322 -2.75 -48.61 18.73
CA GLU A 322 -2.44 -50.04 18.82
C GLU A 322 -2.00 -50.31 20.27
N ARG A 323 -2.83 -51.08 20.97
CA ARG A 323 -2.46 -51.76 22.21
C ARG A 323 -1.67 -53.00 21.78
N GLU A 324 -0.39 -53.05 22.09
CA GLU A 324 0.36 -54.30 22.30
C GLU A 324 0.41 -54.45 23.84
N ARG A 325 -0.32 -55.38 24.48
CA ARG A 325 0.01 -56.80 24.65
C ARG A 325 1.50 -57.07 24.77
#